data_AF-A0A816Z412-F1
#
_entry.id   AF-A0A816Z412-F1
#
_cell.length_a   1.000
_cell.length_b   1.000
_cell.length_c   1.000
_cell.angle_alpha   90.00
_cell.angle_beta   90.00
_cell.angle_gamma   90.00
#
_symmetry.space_group_name_H-M   'P 1'
#
loop_
_entity.id
_entity.type
_entity.pdbx_description
1 polymer ?
#
loop_
_entity_poly.entity_id
_entity_poly.type
_entity_poly.pdbx_seq_one_letter_code
_entity_poly.pdbx_strand_id
1 'polypeptide(L)'
;MKSYPSNPSPFLYANKWSQLFHNWISVLINLSHKQGTVYLNDLYDILPEYESKQLTDILQNNWFDELKRSPENPSLLLATIRTVGWKPMMIGLLLVPNSTPLDIIAMIFLFWHFMNYISLIAIGYTVLIALIATLIGHIAVYYRTKILQVTDKRVKLMAEIIKSMRIVKMYCWESAINRKVRSVRKHEIIRYAIRSIFDSIQTIFTQTYITVTFLIIFGTMWLLNMHFDMRLFTVAACMLCYLEISLMEFGIGMHDLVHYAAAEKRIQKFLLLDEFEKDRSLKSVVCKTADYNLDNPMISPSKVECYISQASWEMNGLFSLKNVIFNAYPGDLICVIGPVGSGKSSLLQTLTNEITFLNGSIQLQDSFCYVPQEPWIFSSTVKENIIFGEEYNSKKFQRVIQAVALDTV
;
A
#
# COMPACT_ATOMS: atom_id res chain seq x y z
N MET A 1 13.32 10.01 -20.00
CA MET A 1 12.65 11.08 -19.22
C MET A 1 13.40 12.37 -19.45
N LYS A 2 12.73 13.47 -19.84
CA LYS A 2 13.37 14.79 -19.87
C LYS A 2 13.70 15.16 -18.42
N SER A 3 14.98 15.25 -18.07
CA SER A 3 15.41 15.77 -16.77
C SER A 3 14.99 17.23 -16.71
N TYR A 4 14.03 17.53 -15.85
CA TYR A 4 13.67 18.91 -15.53
C TYR A 4 14.88 19.61 -14.90
N PRO A 5 15.04 20.93 -15.08
CA PRO A 5 16.09 21.66 -14.37
C PRO A 5 15.91 21.47 -12.87
N SER A 6 16.98 21.11 -12.16
CA SER A 6 16.95 20.87 -10.72
C SER A 6 16.55 22.14 -9.98
N ASN A 7 15.50 22.07 -9.18
CA ASN A 7 14.98 23.16 -8.36
C ASN A 7 15.06 22.73 -6.89
N PRO A 8 16.22 22.88 -6.22
CA PRO A 8 16.43 22.34 -4.88
C PRO A 8 15.52 23.01 -3.85
N SER A 9 15.07 22.21 -2.87
CA SER A 9 14.17 22.71 -1.82
C SER A 9 14.80 23.85 -1.00
N PRO A 10 14.11 25.00 -0.86
CA PRO A 10 14.54 26.12 -0.01
C PRO A 10 14.72 25.73 1.45
N PHE A 11 14.16 24.59 1.88
CA PHE A 11 14.37 24.04 3.22
C PHE A 11 15.85 23.82 3.54
N LEU A 12 16.67 23.42 2.55
CA LEU A 12 18.11 23.16 2.71
C LEU A 12 18.89 24.43 3.05
N TYR A 13 18.46 25.57 2.52
CA TYR A 13 19.12 26.87 2.67
C TYR A 13 18.44 27.74 3.73
N ALA A 14 17.32 27.30 4.28
CA ALA A 14 16.54 28.04 5.26
C ALA A 14 17.25 28.07 6.63
N ASN A 15 17.30 29.25 7.24
CA ASN A 15 17.72 29.39 8.63
C ASN A 15 16.80 28.57 9.56
N LYS A 16 17.32 28.12 10.71
CA LYS A 16 16.55 27.32 11.69
C LYS A 16 15.20 27.94 12.08
N TRP A 17 15.13 29.27 12.17
CA TRP A 17 13.87 29.99 12.41
C TRP A 17 12.88 29.85 11.25
N SER A 18 13.35 29.93 10.01
CA SER A 18 12.51 29.74 8.83
C SER A 18 12.05 28.28 8.70
N GLN A 19 12.90 27.32 9.08
CA GLN A 19 12.54 25.91 9.15
C GLN A 19 11.45 25.67 10.22
N LEU A 20 11.62 26.22 11.41
CA LEU A 20 10.69 26.03 12.53
C LEU A 20 9.31 26.66 12.26
N PHE A 21 9.27 27.88 11.72
CA PHE A 21 8.02 28.56 11.38
C PHE A 21 7.49 28.22 9.98
N HIS A 22 8.14 27.30 9.26
CA HIS A 22 7.77 26.91 7.89
C HIS A 22 7.69 28.10 6.90
N ASN A 23 8.39 29.20 7.20
CA ASN A 23 8.35 30.44 6.41
C ASN A 23 8.89 30.25 4.99
N TRP A 24 9.75 29.25 4.76
CA TRP A 24 10.29 28.93 3.44
C TRP A 24 9.19 28.53 2.42
N ILE A 25 8.05 27.98 2.87
CA ILE A 25 6.91 27.62 2.00
C ILE A 25 6.20 28.87 1.46
N SER A 26 6.31 30.01 2.14
CA SER A 26 5.65 31.26 1.73
C SER A 26 6.03 31.70 0.31
N VAL A 27 7.22 31.34 -0.17
CA VAL A 27 7.68 31.61 -1.53
C VAL A 27 6.78 30.93 -2.55
N LEU A 28 6.49 29.64 -2.35
CA LEU A 28 5.61 28.85 -3.22
C LEU A 28 4.16 29.31 -3.11
N ILE A 29 3.68 29.64 -1.91
CA ILE A 29 2.32 30.17 -1.69
C ILE A 29 2.14 31.50 -2.42
N ASN A 30 3.11 32.41 -2.33
CA ASN A 30 3.08 33.70 -3.02
C ASN A 30 3.19 33.54 -4.54
N LEU A 31 3.98 32.59 -5.02
CA LEU A 31 4.05 32.25 -6.44
C LEU A 31 2.70 31.74 -6.95
N SER A 32 2.07 30.80 -6.21
CA SER A 32 0.73 30.29 -6.52
C SER A 32 -0.32 31.41 -6.53
N HIS A 33 -0.26 32.35 -5.58
CA HIS A 33 -1.18 33.48 -5.52
C HIS A 33 -1.00 34.43 -6.71
N LYS A 34 0.25 34.68 -7.16
CA LYS A 34 0.54 35.60 -8.28
C LYS A 34 0.22 34.98 -9.64
N GLN A 35 0.51 33.70 -9.84
CA GLN A 35 0.37 33.03 -11.14
C GLN A 35 -0.97 32.33 -11.32
N GLY A 36 -1.75 32.12 -10.25
CA GLY A 36 -3.07 31.47 -10.28
C GLY A 36 -3.04 29.96 -10.48
N THR A 37 -1.99 29.42 -11.12
CA THR A 37 -1.77 27.98 -11.34
C THR A 37 -0.30 27.62 -11.10
N VAL A 38 -0.04 26.52 -10.40
CA VAL A 38 1.31 25.98 -10.14
C VAL A 38 1.62 24.89 -11.16
N TYR A 39 2.76 24.97 -11.84
CA TYR A 39 3.23 23.94 -12.75
C TYR A 39 4.25 23.02 -12.08
N LEU A 40 4.50 21.85 -12.69
CA LEU A 40 5.49 20.89 -12.19
C LEU A 40 6.89 21.50 -12.06
N ASN A 41 7.25 22.45 -12.92
CA ASN A 41 8.54 23.14 -12.90
C ASN A 41 8.71 24.08 -11.71
N ASP A 42 7.60 24.54 -11.10
CA ASP A 42 7.63 25.45 -9.95
C ASP A 42 7.79 24.69 -8.63
N LEU A 43 7.55 23.37 -8.65
CA LEU A 43 7.71 22.51 -7.49
C LEU A 43 9.19 22.27 -7.20
N TYR A 44 9.48 22.15 -5.91
CA TYR A 44 10.82 21.86 -5.44
C TYR A 44 11.12 20.37 -5.53
N ASP A 45 12.38 20.05 -5.78
CA ASP A 45 12.90 18.69 -5.71
C ASP A 45 12.77 18.15 -4.28
N ILE A 46 12.56 16.84 -4.20
CA ILE A 46 12.48 16.11 -2.95
C ILE A 46 13.83 16.22 -2.23
N LEU A 47 13.80 16.32 -0.90
CA LEU A 47 15.03 16.29 -0.10
C LEU A 47 15.76 14.95 -0.32
N PRO A 48 17.10 14.95 -0.36
CA PRO A 48 17.87 13.73 -0.60
C PRO A 48 17.55 12.62 0.41
N GLU A 49 17.26 12.98 1.66
CA GLU A 49 16.86 12.05 2.74
C GLU A 49 15.53 11.32 2.46
N TYR A 50 14.65 11.90 1.62
CA TYR A 50 13.35 11.32 1.27
C TYR A 50 13.30 10.75 -0.15
N GLU A 51 14.47 10.58 -0.78
CA GLU A 51 14.55 9.95 -2.10
C GLU A 51 14.17 8.47 -2.02
N SER A 52 13.31 8.02 -2.94
CA SER A 52 12.78 6.65 -2.95
C SER A 52 13.87 5.58 -2.97
N LYS A 53 14.94 5.80 -3.74
CA LYS A 53 16.06 4.86 -3.86
C LYS A 53 16.74 4.64 -2.51
N GLN A 54 17.14 5.72 -1.85
CA GLN A 54 17.83 5.67 -0.56
C GLN A 54 16.95 5.03 0.53
N LEU A 55 15.70 5.47 0.66
CA LEU A 55 14.77 4.93 1.66
C LEU A 55 14.48 3.45 1.43
N THR A 56 14.33 3.02 0.17
CA THR A 56 14.07 1.62 -0.16
C THR A 56 15.28 0.76 0.14
N ASP A 57 16.48 1.20 -0.22
CA ASP A 57 17.73 0.46 0.05
C ASP A 57 17.94 0.29 1.57
N ILE A 58 17.70 1.35 2.36
CA ILE A 58 17.82 1.30 3.82
C ILE A 58 16.76 0.35 4.43
N LEU A 59 15.51 0.39 3.96
CA LEU A 59 14.46 -0.51 4.43
C LEU A 59 14.74 -1.96 4.06
N GLN A 60 15.17 -2.21 2.83
CA GLN A 60 15.50 -3.54 2.35
C GLN A 60 16.66 -4.16 3.16
N ASN A 61 17.73 -3.41 3.40
CA ASN A 61 18.85 -3.88 4.22
C ASN A 61 18.43 -4.21 5.65
N ASN A 62 17.67 -3.31 6.31
CA ASN A 62 17.18 -3.55 7.66
C ASN A 62 16.20 -4.73 7.75
N TRP A 63 15.38 -4.94 6.71
CA TRP A 63 14.47 -6.09 6.61
C TRP A 63 15.24 -7.40 6.45
N PHE A 64 16.25 -7.45 5.59
CA PHE A 64 17.11 -8.62 5.44
C PHE A 64 17.91 -8.94 6.72
N ASP A 65 18.37 -7.93 7.43
CA ASP A 65 19.03 -8.12 8.72
C ASP A 65 18.06 -8.65 9.80
N GLU A 66 16.80 -8.23 9.77
CA GLU A 66 15.77 -8.75 10.67
C GLU A 66 15.42 -10.21 10.36
N LEU A 67 15.29 -10.57 9.08
CA LEU A 67 15.10 -11.96 8.64
C LEU A 67 16.25 -12.88 9.10
N LYS A 68 17.49 -12.37 9.10
CA LYS A 68 18.66 -13.10 9.61
C LYS A 68 18.65 -13.25 11.14
N ARG A 69 18.16 -12.24 11.87
CA ARG A 69 18.13 -12.23 13.34
C ARG A 69 17.01 -13.11 13.92
N SER A 70 15.83 -13.07 13.29
CA SER A 70 14.61 -13.70 13.79
C SER A 70 13.90 -14.47 12.67
N PRO A 71 14.39 -15.66 12.29
CA PRO A 71 13.85 -16.41 11.15
C PRO A 71 12.43 -16.95 11.39
N GLU A 72 12.07 -17.28 12.63
CA GLU A 72 10.75 -17.86 12.94
C GLU A 72 9.63 -16.83 12.95
N ASN A 73 9.90 -15.60 13.43
CA ASN A 73 8.92 -14.52 13.56
C ASN A 73 9.58 -13.15 13.34
N PRO A 74 9.89 -12.79 12.08
CA PRO A 74 10.49 -11.49 11.77
C PRO A 74 9.47 -10.36 11.97
N SER A 75 9.88 -9.24 12.58
CA SER A 75 8.97 -8.13 12.87
C SER A 75 9.21 -6.93 11.93
N LEU A 76 8.19 -6.55 11.15
CA LEU A 76 8.31 -5.43 10.22
C LEU A 76 8.40 -4.09 10.97
N LEU A 77 7.68 -3.94 12.08
CA LEU A 77 7.77 -2.80 12.98
C LEU A 77 9.21 -2.46 13.34
N LEU A 78 10.00 -3.45 13.77
CA LEU A 78 11.37 -3.21 14.21
C LEU A 78 12.28 -2.79 13.06
N ALA A 79 12.10 -3.38 11.87
CA ALA A 79 12.80 -2.95 10.67
C ALA A 79 12.43 -1.50 10.29
N THR A 80 11.14 -1.13 10.31
CA THR A 80 10.69 0.24 10.01
C THR A 80 11.14 1.27 11.05
N ILE A 81 11.23 0.88 12.33
CA ILE A 81 11.78 1.74 13.38
C ILE A 81 13.26 2.04 13.13
N ARG A 82 14.03 1.02 12.69
CA ARG A 82 15.45 1.21 12.36
C ARG A 82 15.65 2.10 11.13
N THR A 83 14.70 2.13 10.19
CA THR A 83 14.83 2.90 8.94
C THR A 83 14.45 4.36 9.09
N VAL A 84 13.36 4.64 9.78
CA VAL A 84 12.89 6.02 10.07
C VAL A 84 13.85 6.72 11.05
N GLY A 85 14.55 5.95 11.88
CA GLY A 85 15.59 6.42 12.78
C GLY A 85 15.06 7.00 14.09
N TRP A 86 15.99 7.20 15.03
CA TRP A 86 15.65 7.55 16.42
C TRP A 86 15.07 8.96 16.58
N LYS A 87 15.47 9.95 15.78
CA LYS A 87 15.07 11.36 15.94
C LYS A 87 13.55 11.59 15.74
N PRO A 88 12.95 11.27 14.58
CA PRO A 88 11.50 11.43 14.39
C PRO A 88 10.70 10.48 15.29
N MET A 89 11.22 9.29 15.60
CA MET A 89 10.57 8.39 16.55
C MET A 89 10.53 8.98 17.97
N MET A 90 11.60 9.62 18.44
CA MET A 90 11.63 10.29 19.73
C MET A 90 10.70 11.49 19.79
N ILE A 91 10.59 12.25 18.70
CA ILE A 91 9.62 13.35 18.60
C ILE A 91 8.19 12.77 18.70
N GLY A 92 7.90 11.68 17.98
CA GLY A 92 6.60 10.99 18.08
C GLY A 92 6.33 10.38 19.46
N LEU A 93 7.31 9.72 20.08
CA LEU A 93 7.22 9.14 21.42
C LEU A 93 7.11 10.21 22.52
N LEU A 94 7.66 11.41 22.30
CA LEU A 94 7.52 12.52 23.22
C LEU A 94 6.20 13.27 23.04
N LEU A 95 5.61 13.24 21.83
CA LEU A 95 4.36 13.95 21.54
C LEU A 95 3.10 13.09 21.76
N VAL A 96 3.12 11.78 21.48
CA VAL A 96 1.89 10.95 21.41
C VAL A 96 1.43 10.40 22.77
N PRO A 97 2.28 9.75 23.60
CA PRO A 97 1.89 9.22 24.90
C PRO A 97 1.97 10.24 26.03
N ASN A 98 2.78 11.31 25.89
CA ASN A 98 2.95 12.29 26.97
C ASN A 98 1.88 13.40 26.99
N SER A 99 1.09 13.56 25.92
CA SER A 99 0.12 14.67 25.80
C SER A 99 -1.33 14.26 26.01
N THR A 100 -1.70 12.97 25.98
CA THR A 100 -3.12 12.59 26.06
C THR A 100 -3.48 11.81 27.33
N PRO A 101 -2.88 10.65 27.68
CA PRO A 101 -3.22 9.96 28.91
C PRO A 101 -2.72 10.68 30.16
N LEU A 102 -1.53 11.29 30.12
CA LEU A 102 -1.01 12.10 31.23
C LEU A 102 -1.88 13.34 31.45
N ASP A 103 -2.30 14.01 30.37
CA ASP A 103 -3.19 15.16 30.46
C ASP A 103 -4.56 14.76 31.01
N ILE A 104 -5.13 13.63 30.59
CA ILE A 104 -6.39 13.12 31.17
C ILE A 104 -6.23 12.86 32.68
N ILE A 105 -5.14 12.21 33.11
CA ILE A 105 -4.88 11.93 34.53
C ILE A 105 -4.68 13.24 35.31
N ALA A 106 -3.89 14.17 34.78
CA ALA A 106 -3.64 15.47 35.39
C ALA A 106 -4.93 16.31 35.47
N MET A 107 -5.76 16.30 34.43
CA MET A 107 -7.06 16.99 34.43
C MET A 107 -8.02 16.37 35.45
N ILE A 108 -8.09 15.04 35.54
CA ILE A 108 -8.91 14.37 36.57
C ILE A 108 -8.43 14.76 37.98
N PHE A 109 -7.10 14.79 38.20
CA PHE A 109 -6.51 15.19 39.47
C PHE A 109 -6.80 16.66 39.83
N LEU A 110 -6.59 17.58 38.89
CA LEU A 110 -6.90 19.00 39.08
C LEU A 110 -8.40 19.22 39.30
N PHE A 111 -9.24 18.51 38.57
CA PHE A 111 -10.69 18.59 38.71
C PHE A 111 -11.15 18.11 40.10
N TRP A 112 -10.53 17.03 40.61
CA TRP A 112 -10.71 16.61 42.00
C TRP A 112 -10.27 17.67 43.00
N HIS A 113 -9.10 18.28 42.79
CA HIS A 113 -8.54 19.29 43.71
C HIS A 113 -9.43 20.54 43.83
N PHE A 114 -10.00 21.03 42.72
CA PHE A 114 -10.83 22.24 42.72
C PHE A 114 -12.29 21.99 43.09
N MET A 115 -12.89 20.87 42.66
CA MET A 115 -14.34 20.63 42.79
C MET A 115 -14.70 19.60 43.88
N ASN A 116 -13.70 19.04 44.57
CA ASN A 116 -13.88 17.98 45.58
C ASN A 116 -14.75 16.83 45.04
N TYR A 117 -15.67 16.31 45.84
CA TYR A 117 -16.51 15.16 45.51
C TYR A 117 -17.49 15.39 44.35
N ILE A 118 -17.80 16.65 43.98
CA ILE A 118 -18.66 16.96 42.82
C ILE A 118 -17.98 16.49 41.53
N SER A 119 -16.65 16.51 41.49
CA SER A 119 -15.86 16.00 40.36
C SER A 119 -16.16 14.53 40.05
N LEU A 120 -16.40 13.69 41.07
CA LEU A 120 -16.68 12.27 40.88
C LEU A 120 -17.97 12.00 40.12
N ILE A 121 -19.00 12.82 40.35
CA ILE A 121 -20.30 12.66 39.68
C ILE A 121 -20.13 12.99 38.20
N ALA A 122 -19.42 14.07 37.89
CA ALA A 122 -19.10 14.45 36.53
C ALA A 122 -18.21 13.40 35.85
N ILE A 123 -17.12 12.96 36.49
CA ILE A 123 -16.22 11.91 35.97
C ILE A 123 -16.98 10.59 35.75
N GLY A 124 -17.88 10.21 36.66
CA GLY A 124 -18.72 9.04 36.47
C GLY A 124 -19.60 9.14 35.22
N TYR A 125 -20.15 10.33 34.97
CA TYR A 125 -20.90 10.63 33.75
C TYR A 125 -20.00 10.61 32.50
N THR A 126 -18.79 11.16 32.56
CA THR A 126 -17.85 11.15 31.43
C THR A 126 -17.46 9.73 31.03
N VAL A 127 -17.17 8.87 32.02
CA VAL A 127 -16.87 7.45 31.80
C VAL A 127 -18.09 6.73 31.21
N LEU A 128 -19.29 6.98 31.72
CA LEU A 128 -20.51 6.38 31.19
C LEU A 128 -20.73 6.73 29.71
N ILE A 129 -20.58 8.01 29.35
CA ILE A 129 -20.67 8.45 27.95
C ILE A 129 -19.58 7.83 27.09
N ALA A 130 -18.34 7.79 27.59
CA ALA A 130 -17.24 7.17 26.85
C ALA A 130 -17.55 5.69 26.55
N LEU A 131 -18.08 4.93 27.51
CA LEU A 131 -18.51 3.55 27.30
C LEU A 131 -19.61 3.45 26.22
N ILE A 132 -20.64 4.28 26.29
CA ILE A 132 -21.71 4.32 25.27
C ILE A 132 -21.13 4.66 23.89
N ALA A 133 -20.22 5.63 23.82
CA ALA A 133 -19.55 6.02 22.57
C ALA A 133 -18.73 4.87 21.99
N THR A 134 -18.02 4.08 22.82
CA THR A 134 -17.28 2.89 22.33
C THR A 134 -18.20 1.82 21.77
N LEU A 135 -19.37 1.58 22.39
CA LEU A 135 -20.36 0.62 21.88
C LEU A 135 -20.89 1.04 20.50
N ILE A 136 -21.24 2.32 20.34
CA ILE A 136 -21.65 2.90 19.05
C ILE A 136 -20.50 2.78 18.03
N GLY A 137 -19.26 3.04 18.45
CA GLY A 137 -18.06 2.89 17.65
C GLY A 137 -17.86 1.46 17.12
N HIS A 138 -18.08 0.44 17.95
CA HIS A 138 -18.03 -0.96 17.51
C HIS A 138 -19.06 -1.28 16.43
N ILE A 139 -20.28 -0.77 16.56
CA ILE A 139 -21.32 -0.89 15.54
C ILE A 139 -20.89 -0.17 14.25
N ALA A 140 -20.32 1.04 14.36
CA ALA A 140 -19.81 1.77 13.22
C ALA A 140 -18.71 0.99 12.48
N VAL A 141 -17.76 0.37 13.20
CA VAL A 141 -16.72 -0.49 12.62
C VAL A 141 -17.31 -1.70 11.91
N TYR A 142 -18.32 -2.36 12.51
CA TYR A 142 -19.03 -3.47 11.86
C TYR A 142 -19.60 -3.03 10.50
N TYR A 143 -20.30 -1.89 10.42
CA TYR A 143 -20.80 -1.38 9.15
C TYR A 143 -19.68 -0.95 8.19
N ARG A 144 -18.53 -0.45 8.68
CA ARG A 144 -17.36 -0.15 7.84
C ARG A 144 -16.90 -1.38 7.05
N THR A 145 -16.77 -2.51 7.73
CA THR A 145 -16.32 -3.75 7.08
C THR A 145 -17.30 -4.23 6.02
N LYS A 146 -18.61 -4.13 6.30
CA LYS A 146 -19.66 -4.48 5.32
C LYS A 146 -19.69 -3.53 4.12
N ILE A 147 -19.41 -2.24 4.33
CA ILE A 147 -19.27 -1.26 3.25
C ILE A 147 -18.09 -1.64 2.36
N LEU A 148 -16.90 -1.85 2.94
CA LEU A 148 -15.68 -2.21 2.20
C LEU A 148 -15.88 -3.45 1.33
N GLN A 149 -16.50 -4.51 1.85
CA GLN A 149 -16.80 -5.73 1.09
C GLN A 149 -17.67 -5.48 -0.15
N VAL A 150 -18.56 -4.49 -0.13
CA VAL A 150 -19.48 -4.17 -1.23
C VAL A 150 -18.82 -3.20 -2.20
N THR A 151 -18.05 -2.24 -1.69
CA THR A 151 -17.22 -1.35 -2.48
C THR A 151 -16.20 -2.13 -3.30
N ASP A 152 -15.53 -3.13 -2.71
CA ASP A 152 -14.59 -4.02 -3.43
C ASP A 152 -15.29 -4.78 -4.57
N LYS A 153 -16.50 -5.31 -4.32
CA LYS A 153 -17.32 -5.94 -5.37
C LYS A 153 -17.64 -4.96 -6.50
N ARG A 154 -17.96 -3.69 -6.18
CA ARG A 154 -18.23 -2.65 -7.18
C ARG A 154 -16.98 -2.30 -7.97
N VAL A 155 -15.84 -2.10 -7.30
CA VAL A 155 -14.56 -1.76 -7.95
C VAL A 155 -14.12 -2.88 -8.89
N LYS A 156 -14.22 -4.14 -8.44
CA LYS A 156 -13.95 -5.32 -9.29
C LYS A 156 -14.87 -5.37 -10.51
N LEU A 157 -16.18 -5.21 -10.32
CA LEU A 157 -17.15 -5.16 -11.43
C LEU A 157 -16.82 -4.03 -12.41
N MET A 158 -16.48 -2.83 -11.91
CA MET A 158 -16.13 -1.68 -12.76
C MET A 158 -14.83 -1.94 -13.53
N ALA A 159 -13.83 -2.56 -12.92
CA ALA A 159 -12.59 -2.95 -13.59
C ALA A 159 -12.85 -3.96 -14.73
N GLU A 160 -13.70 -4.97 -14.49
CA GLU A 160 -14.12 -5.95 -15.52
C GLU A 160 -14.87 -5.27 -16.68
N ILE A 161 -15.74 -4.30 -16.39
CA ILE A 161 -16.48 -3.53 -17.41
C ILE A 161 -15.52 -2.66 -18.24
N ILE A 162 -14.59 -1.94 -17.61
CA ILE A 162 -13.62 -1.09 -18.31
C ILE A 162 -12.74 -1.95 -19.23
N LYS A 163 -12.24 -3.09 -18.73
CA LYS A 163 -11.46 -4.05 -19.53
C LYS A 163 -12.23 -4.54 -20.76
N SER A 164 -13.56 -4.63 -20.68
CA SER A 164 -14.44 -5.15 -21.75
C SER A 164 -15.29 -4.08 -22.44
N MET A 165 -14.95 -2.78 -22.33
CA MET A 165 -15.80 -1.68 -22.78
C MET A 165 -16.16 -1.74 -24.27
N ARG A 166 -15.25 -2.22 -25.12
CA ARG A 166 -15.51 -2.42 -26.56
C ARG A 166 -16.64 -3.41 -26.81
N ILE A 167 -16.67 -4.52 -26.08
CA ILE A 167 -17.72 -5.55 -26.18
C ILE A 167 -19.06 -4.95 -25.71
N VAL A 168 -19.04 -4.22 -24.60
CA VAL A 168 -20.24 -3.54 -24.08
C VAL A 168 -20.88 -2.63 -25.12
N LYS A 169 -20.06 -1.83 -25.82
CA LYS A 169 -20.50 -0.94 -26.89
C LYS A 169 -21.00 -1.71 -28.11
N MET A 170 -20.26 -2.74 -28.53
CA MET A 170 -20.62 -3.57 -29.69
C MET A 170 -21.99 -4.25 -29.54
N TYR A 171 -22.33 -4.70 -28.33
CA TYR A 171 -23.61 -5.35 -28.05
C TYR A 171 -24.67 -4.42 -27.44
N CYS A 172 -24.39 -3.11 -27.34
CA CYS A 172 -25.27 -2.12 -26.72
C CYS A 172 -25.74 -2.50 -25.30
N TRP A 173 -24.88 -3.17 -24.51
CA TRP A 173 -25.19 -3.68 -23.17
C TRP A 173 -25.15 -2.62 -22.06
N GLU A 174 -25.03 -1.36 -22.42
CA GLU A 174 -24.89 -0.23 -21.50
C GLU A 174 -26.03 -0.18 -20.47
N SER A 175 -27.27 -0.36 -20.93
CA SER A 175 -28.46 -0.32 -20.05
C SER A 175 -28.50 -1.49 -19.07
N ALA A 176 -28.09 -2.69 -19.51
CA ALA A 176 -28.03 -3.88 -18.67
C ALA A 176 -26.92 -3.75 -17.61
N ILE A 177 -25.74 -3.30 -18.02
CA ILE A 177 -24.60 -3.09 -17.12
C ILE A 177 -24.89 -1.96 -16.12
N ASN A 178 -25.48 -0.85 -16.57
CA ASN A 178 -25.89 0.23 -15.69
C ASN A 178 -26.89 -0.24 -14.63
N ARG A 179 -27.86 -1.08 -14.99
CA ARG A 179 -28.79 -1.70 -14.01
C ARG A 179 -28.04 -2.56 -12.99
N LYS A 180 -27.08 -3.39 -13.45
CA LYS A 180 -26.24 -4.21 -12.57
C LYS A 180 -25.41 -3.35 -11.61
N VAL A 181 -24.71 -2.34 -12.09
CA VAL A 181 -23.91 -1.40 -11.28
C VAL A 181 -24.78 -0.65 -10.28
N ARG A 182 -25.95 -0.14 -10.72
CA ARG A 182 -26.90 0.56 -9.84
C ARG A 182 -27.42 -0.34 -8.73
N SER A 183 -27.68 -1.62 -9.01
CA SER A 183 -28.11 -2.57 -7.98
C SER A 183 -27.07 -2.73 -6.87
N VAL A 184 -25.78 -2.85 -7.22
CA VAL A 184 -24.68 -2.93 -6.26
C VAL A 184 -24.55 -1.60 -5.50
N ARG A 185 -24.61 -0.47 -6.22
CA ARG A 185 -24.53 0.87 -5.63
C ARG A 185 -25.67 1.15 -4.65
N LYS A 186 -26.90 0.67 -4.91
CA LYS A 186 -28.03 0.81 -3.98
C LYS A 186 -27.74 0.11 -2.65
N HIS A 187 -27.21 -1.11 -2.70
CA HIS A 187 -26.82 -1.85 -1.49
C HIS A 187 -25.64 -1.17 -0.75
N GLU A 188 -24.73 -0.54 -1.48
CA GLU A 188 -23.63 0.27 -0.90
C GLU A 188 -24.20 1.51 -0.18
N ILE A 189 -25.04 2.30 -0.85
CA ILE A 189 -25.63 3.53 -0.31
C ILE A 189 -26.48 3.25 0.93
N ILE A 190 -27.29 2.18 0.95
CA ILE A 190 -28.10 1.85 2.14
C ILE A 190 -27.20 1.61 3.36
N ARG A 191 -26.07 0.91 3.20
CA ARG A 191 -25.12 0.69 4.30
C ARG A 191 -24.42 1.98 4.73
N TYR A 192 -24.09 2.86 3.77
CA TYR A 192 -23.59 4.21 4.08
C TYR A 192 -24.63 5.04 4.83
N ALA A 193 -25.91 4.98 4.45
CA ALA A 193 -26.97 5.70 5.13
C ALA A 193 -27.14 5.23 6.58
N ILE A 194 -27.17 3.90 6.80
CA ILE A 194 -27.23 3.33 8.15
C ILE A 194 -26.03 3.77 8.98
N ARG A 195 -24.81 3.69 8.42
CA ARG A 195 -23.61 4.17 9.11
C ARG A 195 -23.67 5.67 9.41
N SER A 196 -24.11 6.48 8.45
CA SER A 196 -24.23 7.93 8.60
C SER A 196 -25.15 8.30 9.76
N ILE A 197 -26.23 7.54 9.98
CA ILE A 197 -27.12 7.73 11.14
C ILE A 197 -26.35 7.50 12.44
N PHE A 198 -25.57 6.42 12.55
CA PHE A 198 -24.75 6.16 13.75
C PHE A 198 -23.66 7.21 13.95
N ASP A 199 -22.99 7.64 12.89
CA ASP A 199 -21.97 8.70 12.94
C ASP A 199 -22.63 10.04 13.40
N SER A 200 -23.84 10.36 12.93
CA SER A 200 -24.61 11.53 13.39
C SER A 200 -25.01 11.44 14.86
N ILE A 201 -25.49 10.27 15.32
CA ILE A 201 -25.80 10.04 16.74
C ILE A 201 -24.56 10.26 17.59
N GLN A 202 -23.41 9.73 17.17
CA GLN A 202 -22.13 9.93 17.86
C GLN A 202 -21.75 11.42 17.94
N THR A 203 -21.91 12.18 16.84
CA THR A 203 -21.63 13.63 16.83
C THR A 203 -22.55 14.40 17.78
N ILE A 204 -23.83 14.03 17.88
CA ILE A 204 -24.76 14.66 18.83
C ILE A 204 -24.31 14.39 20.27
N PHE A 205 -23.93 13.15 20.60
CA PHE A 205 -23.43 12.81 21.93
C PHE A 205 -22.15 13.57 22.30
N THR A 206 -21.20 13.71 21.37
CA THR A 206 -19.95 14.47 21.64
C THR A 206 -20.22 15.96 21.85
N GLN A 207 -21.10 16.57 21.04
CA GLN A 207 -21.39 18.01 21.17
C GLN A 207 -22.26 18.34 22.40
N THR A 208 -23.14 17.42 22.80
CA THR A 208 -24.00 17.61 24.00
C THR A 208 -23.29 17.23 25.31
N TYR A 209 -22.17 16.53 25.24
CA TYR A 209 -21.40 16.09 26.41
C TYR A 209 -21.04 17.24 27.35
N ILE A 210 -20.45 18.33 26.84
CA ILE A 210 -20.04 19.47 27.68
C ILE A 210 -21.26 20.07 28.41
N THR A 211 -22.32 20.37 27.66
CA THR A 211 -23.49 21.09 28.20
C THR A 211 -24.19 20.27 29.27
N VAL A 212 -24.37 18.97 29.07
CA VAL A 212 -24.99 18.10 30.08
C VAL A 212 -24.07 17.89 31.29
N THR A 213 -22.75 17.75 31.08
CA THR A 213 -21.80 17.63 32.20
C THR A 213 -21.83 18.88 33.09
N PHE A 214 -21.90 20.07 32.49
CA PHE A 214 -22.10 21.31 33.25
C PHE A 214 -23.42 21.35 34.01
N LEU A 215 -24.53 20.96 33.37
CA LEU A 215 -25.83 20.91 34.05
C LEU A 215 -25.80 19.98 35.26
N ILE A 216 -25.10 18.84 35.17
CA ILE A 216 -24.91 17.91 36.29
C ILE A 216 -24.08 18.56 37.40
N ILE A 217 -22.97 19.22 37.06
CA ILE A 217 -22.10 19.88 38.06
C ILE A 217 -22.84 21.00 38.78
N PHE A 218 -23.46 21.92 38.06
CA PHE A 218 -24.17 23.04 38.68
C PHE A 218 -25.47 22.61 39.35
N GLY A 219 -26.17 21.61 38.80
CA GLY A 219 -27.35 21.01 39.41
C GLY A 219 -27.03 20.35 40.74
N THR A 220 -25.90 19.63 40.85
CA THR A 220 -25.45 19.03 42.10
C THR A 220 -24.96 20.07 43.11
N MET A 221 -24.24 21.10 42.67
CA MET A 221 -23.87 22.23 43.52
C MET A 221 -25.08 22.97 44.10
N TRP A 222 -26.12 23.16 43.26
CA TRP A 222 -27.38 23.77 43.68
C TRP A 222 -28.09 22.91 44.73
N LEU A 223 -28.19 21.60 44.49
CA LEU A 223 -28.84 20.67 45.41
C LEU A 223 -28.17 20.61 46.79
N LEU A 224 -26.84 20.77 46.81
CA LEU A 224 -26.02 20.69 48.02
C LEU A 224 -25.84 22.04 48.71
N ASN A 225 -26.52 23.10 48.25
CA ASN A 225 -26.44 24.46 48.79
C ASN A 225 -25.00 25.01 48.90
N MET A 226 -24.14 24.64 47.95
CA MET A 226 -22.77 25.15 47.88
C MET A 226 -22.74 26.56 47.30
N HIS A 227 -21.83 27.42 47.77
CA HIS A 227 -21.68 28.77 47.24
C HIS A 227 -21.19 28.75 45.78
N PHE A 228 -21.90 29.46 44.90
CA PHE A 228 -21.51 29.65 43.51
C PHE A 228 -20.47 30.78 43.41
N ASP A 229 -19.21 30.41 43.22
CA ASP A 229 -18.15 31.36 42.86
C ASP A 229 -17.94 31.35 41.33
N MET A 230 -17.87 32.55 40.73
CA MET A 230 -17.59 32.73 39.30
C MET A 230 -16.24 32.13 38.91
N ARG A 231 -15.26 32.11 39.83
CA ARG A 231 -13.95 31.48 39.60
C ARG A 231 -14.06 29.97 39.41
N LEU A 232 -14.89 29.33 40.22
CA LEU A 232 -15.12 27.88 40.15
C LEU A 232 -15.81 27.52 38.83
N PHE A 233 -16.75 28.36 38.37
CA PHE A 233 -17.41 28.21 37.08
C PHE A 233 -16.41 28.24 35.92
N THR A 234 -15.54 29.26 35.85
CA THR A 234 -14.60 29.41 34.73
C THR A 234 -13.53 28.32 34.73
N VAL A 235 -13.04 27.90 35.90
CA VAL A 235 -12.08 26.80 36.02
C VAL A 235 -12.72 25.48 35.58
N ALA A 236 -13.90 25.14 36.08
CA ALA A 236 -14.61 23.92 35.65
C ALA A 236 -14.87 23.92 34.15
N ALA A 237 -15.19 25.09 33.58
CA ALA A 237 -15.41 25.23 32.15
C ALA A 237 -14.19 24.95 31.30
N CYS A 238 -13.06 25.59 31.62
CA CYS A 238 -11.81 25.35 30.91
C CYS A 238 -11.35 23.90 31.02
N MET A 239 -11.50 23.29 32.19
CA MET A 239 -11.08 21.90 32.44
C MET A 239 -11.93 20.90 31.65
N LEU A 240 -13.25 21.08 31.56
CA LEU A 240 -14.12 20.21 30.77
C LEU A 240 -13.85 20.32 29.26
N CYS A 241 -13.62 21.53 28.75
CA CYS A 241 -13.23 21.73 27.34
C CYS A 241 -11.89 21.04 27.03
N TYR A 242 -10.91 21.15 27.93
CA TYR A 242 -9.61 20.51 27.73
C TYR A 242 -9.72 18.98 27.79
N LEU A 243 -10.47 18.45 28.77
CA LEU A 243 -10.72 17.02 28.91
C LEU A 243 -11.39 16.42 27.67
N GLU A 244 -12.32 17.15 27.03
CA GLU A 244 -12.93 16.71 25.77
C GLU A 244 -11.91 16.60 24.64
N ILE A 245 -11.08 17.63 24.45
CA ILE A 245 -10.05 17.64 23.41
C ILE A 245 -9.08 16.47 23.63
N SER A 246 -8.60 16.27 24.85
CA SER A 246 -7.69 15.16 25.17
C SER A 246 -8.32 13.79 24.94
N LEU A 247 -9.61 13.61 25.26
CA LEU A 247 -10.33 12.35 25.01
C LEU A 247 -10.56 12.10 23.51
N MET A 248 -10.85 13.15 22.74
CA MET A 248 -11.02 13.06 21.29
C MET A 248 -9.69 12.68 20.61
N GLU A 249 -8.61 13.36 20.93
CA GLU A 249 -7.27 13.08 20.39
C GLU A 249 -6.80 11.67 20.77
N PHE A 250 -7.04 11.25 22.02
CA PHE A 250 -6.76 9.88 22.45
C PHE A 250 -7.55 8.84 21.62
N GLY A 251 -8.83 9.11 21.37
CA GLY A 251 -9.68 8.25 20.54
C GLY A 251 -9.19 8.12 19.09
N ILE A 252 -8.77 9.23 18.48
CA ILE A 252 -8.20 9.24 17.13
C ILE A 252 -6.86 8.49 17.11
N GLY A 253 -5.96 8.76 18.07
CA GLY A 253 -4.67 8.08 18.16
C GLY A 253 -4.79 6.57 18.32
N MET A 254 -5.71 6.09 19.18
CA MET A 254 -5.98 4.66 19.32
C MET A 254 -6.54 4.03 18.05
N HIS A 255 -7.40 4.74 17.32
CA HIS A 255 -7.93 4.28 16.04
C HIS A 255 -6.83 4.14 15.00
N ASP A 256 -5.96 5.14 14.86
CA ASP A 256 -4.84 5.13 13.91
C ASP A 256 -3.83 4.02 14.24
N LEU A 257 -3.53 3.78 15.52
CA LEU A 257 -2.68 2.66 15.94
C LEU A 257 -3.24 1.30 15.52
N VAL A 258 -4.56 1.09 15.66
CA VAL A 258 -5.21 -0.15 15.22
C VAL A 258 -5.15 -0.30 13.69
N HIS A 259 -5.37 0.79 12.92
CA HIS A 259 -5.23 0.74 11.45
C HIS A 259 -3.79 0.46 11.03
N TYR A 260 -2.83 1.09 11.69
CA TYR A 260 -1.41 0.87 11.46
C TYR A 260 -1.04 -0.60 11.70
N ALA A 261 -1.40 -1.18 12.87
CA ALA A 261 -1.12 -2.58 13.18
C ALA A 261 -1.74 -3.55 12.16
N ALA A 262 -2.96 -3.26 11.68
CA ALA A 262 -3.61 -4.05 10.64
C ALA A 262 -2.97 -3.90 9.25
N ALA A 263 -2.44 -2.72 8.91
CA ALA A 263 -1.70 -2.48 7.68
C ALA A 263 -0.34 -3.17 7.71
N GLU A 264 0.41 -3.02 8.80
CA GLU A 264 1.70 -3.66 9.02
C GLU A 264 1.60 -5.18 8.86
N LYS A 265 0.64 -5.82 9.54
CA LYS A 265 0.40 -7.27 9.44
C LYS A 265 0.13 -7.72 8.00
N ARG A 266 -0.57 -6.91 7.20
CA ARG A 266 -0.84 -7.22 5.79
C ARG A 266 0.41 -7.11 4.93
N ILE A 267 1.20 -6.06 5.12
CA ILE A 267 2.47 -5.85 4.40
C ILE A 267 3.46 -6.94 4.78
N GLN A 268 3.63 -7.23 6.06
CA GLN A 268 4.50 -8.30 6.56
C GLN A 268 4.08 -9.65 5.96
N LYS A 269 2.79 -9.99 5.96
CA LYS A 269 2.30 -11.22 5.35
C LYS A 269 2.61 -11.28 3.84
N PHE A 270 2.57 -10.16 3.14
CA PHE A 270 2.91 -10.09 1.72
C PHE A 270 4.42 -10.25 1.48
N LEU A 271 5.26 -9.61 2.30
CA LEU A 271 6.72 -9.72 2.20
C LEU A 271 7.25 -11.11 2.60
N LEU A 272 6.50 -11.88 3.38
CA LEU A 272 6.82 -13.26 3.76
C LEU A 272 6.24 -14.30 2.81
N LEU A 273 5.64 -13.89 1.69
CA LEU A 273 5.25 -14.84 0.65
C LEU A 273 6.49 -15.53 0.09
N ASP A 274 6.36 -16.80 -0.27
CA ASP A 274 7.45 -17.57 -0.87
C ASP A 274 7.94 -16.84 -2.14
N GLU A 275 9.21 -16.45 -2.13
CA GLU A 275 9.84 -15.88 -3.30
C GLU A 275 10.08 -16.98 -4.34
N PHE A 276 10.01 -16.59 -5.61
CA PHE A 276 10.46 -17.45 -6.69
C PHE A 276 12.00 -17.55 -6.64
N GLU A 277 12.53 -18.51 -5.90
CA GLU A 277 13.96 -18.77 -5.82
C GLU A 277 14.50 -19.20 -7.19
N LYS A 278 15.19 -18.29 -7.90
CA LYS A 278 16.02 -18.64 -9.07
C LYS A 278 16.97 -19.81 -8.75
N ASP A 279 17.46 -19.89 -7.51
CA ASP A 279 18.44 -20.88 -7.05
C ASP A 279 17.89 -22.30 -6.81
N ARG A 280 16.61 -22.45 -6.41
CA ARG A 280 16.01 -23.79 -6.22
C ARG A 280 15.96 -24.56 -7.55
N SER A 281 15.79 -23.85 -8.66
CA SER A 281 15.81 -24.41 -10.00
C SER A 281 17.20 -24.45 -10.64
N LEU A 282 18.16 -23.57 -10.31
CA LEU A 282 19.53 -23.61 -10.88
C LEU A 282 20.32 -24.87 -10.48
N LYS A 283 19.92 -25.59 -9.43
CA LYS A 283 20.46 -26.93 -9.14
C LYS A 283 19.93 -28.02 -10.10
N SER A 284 18.80 -27.78 -10.78
CA SER A 284 18.18 -28.66 -11.79
C SER A 284 18.29 -28.11 -13.23
N VAL A 285 18.58 -26.82 -13.36
CA VAL A 285 18.89 -26.09 -14.60
C VAL A 285 20.38 -25.85 -14.60
N VAL A 286 21.13 -26.84 -15.08
CA VAL A 286 22.59 -26.75 -15.19
C VAL A 286 22.93 -25.81 -16.36
N CYS A 287 22.95 -24.50 -16.11
CA CYS A 287 23.63 -23.56 -17.00
C CYS A 287 25.13 -23.86 -16.90
N LYS A 288 25.70 -24.55 -17.90
CA LYS A 288 27.16 -24.68 -17.98
C LYS A 288 27.71 -23.32 -18.39
N THR A 289 28.39 -22.65 -17.47
CA THR A 289 29.34 -21.61 -17.84
C THR A 289 30.34 -22.25 -18.81
N ALA A 290 30.46 -21.68 -20.01
CA ALA A 290 31.60 -21.98 -20.85
C ALA A 290 32.81 -21.32 -20.18
N ASP A 291 33.46 -22.04 -19.27
CA ASP A 291 34.83 -21.73 -18.89
C ASP A 291 35.66 -21.83 -20.17
N TYR A 292 36.05 -20.68 -20.71
CA TYR A 292 36.97 -20.58 -21.85
C TYR A 292 38.35 -21.09 -21.41
N ASN A 293 38.51 -22.42 -21.33
CA ASN A 293 39.81 -23.06 -21.35
C ASN A 293 40.33 -23.02 -22.80
N LEU A 294 41.37 -22.23 -23.02
CA LEU A 294 41.95 -21.87 -24.32
C LEU A 294 42.64 -23.04 -25.08
N ASP A 295 42.61 -24.27 -24.57
CA ASP A 295 43.45 -25.36 -25.08
C ASP A 295 42.69 -26.52 -25.75
N ASN A 296 41.38 -26.40 -26.02
CA ASN A 296 40.65 -27.42 -26.81
C ASN A 296 39.47 -26.83 -27.62
N PRO A 297 39.56 -26.76 -28.97
CA PRO A 297 38.49 -26.25 -29.82
C PRO A 297 37.50 -27.37 -30.18
N MET A 298 36.85 -27.97 -29.18
CA MET A 298 35.64 -28.78 -29.40
C MET A 298 34.49 -28.14 -28.66
N ILE A 299 33.88 -27.15 -29.33
CA ILE A 299 32.64 -26.51 -28.92
C ILE A 299 31.54 -27.59 -29.00
N SER A 300 31.18 -28.19 -27.87
CA SER A 300 29.93 -28.94 -27.80
C SER A 300 28.79 -27.96 -28.10
N PRO A 301 27.97 -28.18 -29.14
CA PRO A 301 26.86 -27.28 -29.44
C PRO A 301 25.95 -27.24 -28.21
N SER A 302 25.61 -26.03 -27.76
CA SER A 302 24.77 -25.83 -26.58
C SER A 302 23.40 -26.45 -26.86
N LYS A 303 23.20 -27.68 -26.38
CA LYS A 303 21.98 -28.45 -26.57
C LYS A 303 20.98 -28.01 -25.51
N VAL A 304 19.74 -27.76 -25.92
CA VAL A 304 18.63 -27.64 -24.97
C VAL A 304 18.14 -29.04 -24.68
N GLU A 305 18.36 -29.49 -23.45
CA GLU A 305 17.85 -30.77 -22.96
C GLU A 305 16.72 -30.50 -21.97
N CYS A 306 15.52 -30.97 -22.29
CA CYS A 306 14.37 -30.80 -21.44
C CYS A 306 13.84 -32.16 -21.02
N TYR A 307 13.87 -32.41 -19.72
CA TYR A 307 13.26 -33.57 -19.09
C TYR A 307 12.33 -33.07 -17.98
N ILE A 308 11.02 -33.16 -18.19
CA ILE A 308 10.00 -32.75 -17.23
C ILE A 308 9.14 -33.97 -16.92
N SER A 309 9.20 -34.49 -15.70
CA SER A 309 8.31 -35.59 -15.32
C SER A 309 6.94 -35.07 -14.91
N GLN A 310 6.87 -33.96 -14.17
CA GLN A 310 5.62 -33.30 -13.78
C GLN A 310 5.82 -31.80 -13.52
N ALA A 311 5.08 -30.95 -14.24
CA ALA A 311 5.00 -29.49 -14.01
C ALA A 311 3.55 -29.05 -13.81
N SER A 312 3.28 -28.20 -12.81
CA SER A 312 1.93 -27.74 -12.48
C SER A 312 1.93 -26.35 -11.83
N TRP A 313 0.90 -25.56 -12.11
CA TRP A 313 0.69 -24.22 -11.53
C TRP A 313 0.43 -24.23 -10.02
N GLU A 314 -0.10 -25.35 -9.52
CA GLU A 314 -0.40 -25.57 -8.11
C GLU A 314 0.18 -26.92 -7.70
N MET A 315 0.64 -27.05 -6.45
CA MET A 315 1.21 -28.30 -5.91
C MET A 315 0.27 -29.51 -6.03
N ASN A 316 -1.05 -29.28 -6.20
CA ASN A 316 -2.09 -30.31 -6.34
C ASN A 316 -2.97 -30.11 -7.60
N GLY A 317 -2.47 -29.41 -8.63
CA GLY A 317 -3.27 -29.03 -9.80
C GLY A 317 -3.67 -30.21 -10.70
N LEU A 318 -4.91 -30.17 -11.23
CA LEU A 318 -5.44 -31.12 -12.23
C LEU A 318 -4.70 -31.03 -13.59
N PHE A 319 -4.18 -29.84 -13.91
CA PHE A 319 -3.45 -29.60 -15.16
C PHE A 319 -1.94 -29.75 -14.91
N SER A 320 -1.36 -30.82 -15.44
CA SER A 320 0.08 -31.07 -15.36
C SER A 320 0.63 -31.49 -16.71
N LEU A 321 1.75 -30.90 -17.10
CA LEU A 321 2.60 -31.48 -18.13
C LEU A 321 3.24 -32.72 -17.52
N LYS A 322 3.14 -33.86 -18.20
CA LYS A 322 3.67 -35.13 -17.72
C LYS A 322 4.62 -35.72 -18.74
N ASN A 323 5.79 -36.16 -18.28
CA ASN A 323 6.78 -36.91 -19.05
C ASN A 323 7.13 -36.27 -20.40
N VAL A 324 7.45 -34.97 -20.40
CA VAL A 324 7.94 -34.27 -21.59
C VAL A 324 9.46 -34.46 -21.67
N ILE A 325 9.93 -35.06 -22.76
CA ILE A 325 11.35 -35.28 -23.01
C ILE A 325 11.63 -34.82 -24.43
N PHE A 326 12.44 -33.78 -24.60
CA PHE A 326 12.90 -33.35 -25.92
C PHE A 326 14.28 -32.73 -25.87
N ASN A 327 14.96 -32.80 -27.02
CA ASN A 327 16.30 -32.30 -27.23
C ASN A 327 16.30 -31.38 -28.46
N ALA A 328 16.94 -30.21 -28.36
CA ALA A 328 17.09 -29.27 -29.46
C ALA A 328 18.55 -28.86 -29.64
N TYR A 329 18.99 -28.68 -30.88
CA TYR A 329 20.33 -28.23 -31.23
C TYR A 329 20.32 -26.79 -31.78
N PRO A 330 21.42 -26.03 -31.66
CA PRO A 330 21.52 -24.69 -32.23
C PRO A 330 21.26 -24.69 -33.73
N GLY A 331 20.32 -23.85 -34.18
CA GLY A 331 19.89 -23.77 -35.58
C GLY A 331 18.63 -24.57 -35.90
N ASP A 332 18.13 -25.39 -34.97
CA ASP A 332 16.89 -26.15 -35.18
C ASP A 332 15.66 -25.24 -35.13
N LEU A 333 14.76 -25.42 -36.10
CA LEU A 333 13.40 -24.87 -36.07
C LEU A 333 12.43 -25.94 -35.54
N ILE A 334 12.01 -25.80 -34.28
CA ILE A 334 11.10 -26.75 -33.62
C ILE A 334 9.66 -26.21 -33.67
N CYS A 335 8.73 -27.04 -34.12
CA CYS A 335 7.30 -26.74 -34.14
C CYS A 335 6.55 -27.59 -33.12
N VAL A 336 5.79 -26.95 -32.21
CA VAL A 336 4.95 -27.63 -31.22
C VAL A 336 3.48 -27.54 -31.65
N ILE A 337 2.89 -28.69 -31.98
CA ILE A 337 1.51 -28.80 -32.46
C ILE A 337 0.62 -29.59 -31.48
N GLY A 338 -0.67 -29.30 -31.46
CA GLY A 338 -1.64 -30.01 -30.62
C GLY A 338 -2.97 -29.27 -30.46
N PRO A 339 -4.02 -29.95 -29.97
CA PRO A 339 -5.36 -29.36 -29.81
C PRO A 339 -5.40 -28.20 -28.82
N VAL A 340 -6.44 -27.36 -28.86
CA VAL A 340 -6.63 -26.28 -27.89
C VAL A 340 -6.71 -26.87 -26.47
N GLY A 341 -5.98 -26.28 -25.52
CA GLY A 341 -5.90 -26.80 -24.14
C GLY A 341 -4.88 -27.93 -23.92
N SER A 342 -4.09 -28.32 -24.94
CA SER A 342 -3.08 -29.39 -24.80
C SER A 342 -1.81 -29.02 -24.01
N GLY A 343 -1.72 -27.79 -23.49
CA GLY A 343 -0.54 -27.34 -22.71
C GLY A 343 0.64 -26.79 -23.50
N LYS A 344 0.46 -26.40 -24.76
CA LYS A 344 1.52 -25.76 -25.58
C LYS A 344 2.09 -24.51 -24.91
N SER A 345 1.23 -23.59 -24.50
CA SER A 345 1.66 -22.36 -23.80
C SER A 345 2.30 -22.70 -22.46
N SER A 346 1.74 -23.67 -21.73
CA SER A 346 2.31 -24.14 -20.45
C SER A 346 3.69 -24.76 -20.62
N LEU A 347 3.97 -25.43 -21.75
CA LEU A 347 5.30 -25.95 -22.05
C LEU A 347 6.31 -24.81 -22.18
N LEU A 348 5.98 -23.76 -22.93
CA LEU A 348 6.83 -22.58 -23.04
C LEU A 348 7.04 -21.89 -21.69
N GLN A 349 5.99 -21.77 -20.89
CA GLN A 349 6.06 -21.19 -19.55
C GLN A 349 6.87 -22.05 -18.56
N THR A 350 6.92 -23.37 -18.76
CA THR A 350 7.80 -24.26 -17.98
C THR A 350 9.26 -24.08 -18.40
N LEU A 351 9.53 -23.86 -19.68
CA LEU A 351 10.87 -23.55 -20.19
C LEU A 351 11.36 -22.18 -19.70
N THR A 352 10.50 -21.16 -19.64
CA THR A 352 10.85 -19.85 -19.06
C THR A 352 10.90 -19.86 -17.53
N ASN A 353 10.66 -21.02 -16.90
CA ASN A 353 10.62 -21.20 -15.46
C ASN A 353 9.50 -20.39 -14.78
N GLU A 354 8.40 -20.05 -15.47
CA GLU A 354 7.20 -19.47 -14.85
C GLU A 354 6.39 -20.53 -14.10
N ILE A 355 6.41 -21.78 -14.58
CA ILE A 355 5.74 -22.92 -13.94
C ILE A 355 6.79 -23.78 -13.26
N THR A 356 6.64 -24.02 -11.96
CA THR A 356 7.50 -24.92 -11.21
C THR A 356 7.22 -26.39 -11.59
N PHE A 357 8.29 -27.17 -11.66
CA PHE A 357 8.21 -28.63 -11.84
C PHE A 357 8.78 -29.34 -10.61
N LEU A 358 8.17 -30.47 -10.25
CA LEU A 358 8.57 -31.24 -9.07
C LEU A 358 9.85 -32.04 -9.34
N ASN A 359 9.88 -32.69 -10.50
CA ASN A 359 10.90 -33.65 -10.89
C ASN A 359 11.24 -33.41 -12.37
N GLY A 360 12.53 -33.25 -12.67
CA GLY A 360 12.99 -32.90 -14.00
C GLY A 360 14.34 -32.20 -14.00
N SER A 361 14.88 -31.98 -15.20
CA SER A 361 16.02 -31.10 -15.46
C SER A 361 15.78 -30.38 -16.78
N ILE A 362 15.98 -29.06 -16.79
CA ILE A 362 15.86 -28.24 -17.99
C ILE A 362 17.19 -27.54 -18.18
N GLN A 363 17.94 -27.85 -19.23
CA GLN A 363 19.19 -27.17 -19.54
C GLN A 363 18.93 -26.14 -20.65
N LEU A 364 19.08 -24.85 -20.31
CA LEU A 364 18.91 -23.73 -21.24
C LEU A 364 20.18 -22.88 -21.31
N GLN A 365 20.31 -22.11 -22.39
CA GLN A 365 21.33 -21.06 -22.50
C GLN A 365 20.94 -19.84 -21.65
N ASP A 366 21.92 -19.00 -21.32
CA ASP A 366 21.75 -17.83 -20.43
C ASP A 366 20.84 -16.73 -20.99
N SER A 367 20.63 -16.67 -22.31
CA SER A 367 19.72 -15.71 -22.93
C SER A 367 18.61 -16.42 -23.72
N PHE A 368 17.37 -16.01 -23.47
CA PHE A 368 16.19 -16.45 -24.22
C PHE A 368 15.26 -15.26 -24.49
N CYS A 369 14.47 -15.37 -25.56
CA CYS A 369 13.42 -14.42 -25.90
C CYS A 369 12.06 -15.12 -25.79
N TYR A 370 11.12 -14.49 -25.12
CA TYR A 370 9.77 -15.01 -24.94
C TYR A 370 8.75 -14.04 -25.53
N VAL A 371 7.85 -14.56 -26.36
CA VAL A 371 6.74 -13.80 -26.94
C VAL A 371 5.44 -14.42 -26.41
N PRO A 372 4.70 -13.73 -25.52
CA PRO A 372 3.46 -14.26 -24.97
C PRO A 372 2.34 -14.28 -26.02
N GLN A 373 1.36 -15.17 -25.81
CA GLN A 373 0.18 -15.27 -26.68
C GLN A 373 -0.66 -13.99 -26.68
N GLU A 374 -0.81 -13.35 -25.52
CA GLU A 374 -1.40 -12.01 -25.41
C GLU A 374 -0.25 -10.99 -25.39
N PRO A 375 -0.13 -10.11 -26.40
CA PRO A 375 0.97 -9.16 -26.46
C PRO A 375 0.85 -8.15 -25.33
N TRP A 376 1.96 -7.92 -24.64
CA TRP A 376 2.06 -6.87 -23.63
C TRP A 376 2.83 -5.68 -24.18
N ILE A 377 2.20 -4.50 -24.14
CA ILE A 377 2.75 -3.24 -24.65
C ILE A 377 2.74 -2.26 -23.49
N PHE A 378 3.88 -1.67 -23.18
CA PHE A 378 4.01 -0.68 -22.12
C PHE A 378 3.55 0.68 -22.63
N SER A 379 3.14 1.54 -21.71
CA SER A 379 2.76 2.92 -21.96
C SER A 379 3.96 3.78 -22.36
N SER A 380 4.45 3.61 -23.59
CA SER A 380 5.47 4.45 -24.22
C SER A 380 5.33 4.46 -25.75
N THR A 381 6.27 5.08 -26.45
CA THR A 381 6.35 5.07 -27.91
C THR A 381 6.54 3.64 -28.44
N VAL A 382 6.08 3.39 -29.67
CA VAL A 382 6.32 2.11 -30.36
C VAL A 382 7.82 1.82 -30.45
N LYS A 383 8.63 2.85 -30.72
CA LYS A 383 10.08 2.76 -30.76
C LYS A 383 10.66 2.26 -29.42
N GLU A 384 10.24 2.83 -28.30
CA GLU A 384 10.71 2.39 -26.97
C GLU A 384 10.23 0.99 -26.62
N ASN A 385 9.02 0.61 -27.00
CA ASN A 385 8.52 -0.76 -26.83
C ASN A 385 9.36 -1.79 -27.60
N ILE A 386 9.81 -1.46 -28.83
CA ILE A 386 10.67 -2.33 -29.63
C ILE A 386 12.10 -2.39 -29.08
N ILE A 387 12.64 -1.26 -28.61
CA ILE A 387 14.00 -1.18 -28.08
C ILE A 387 14.11 -1.86 -26.71
N PHE A 388 13.05 -1.82 -25.91
CA PHE A 388 12.96 -2.50 -24.61
C PHE A 388 14.12 -2.15 -23.64
N GLY A 389 14.58 -0.90 -23.65
CA GLY A 389 15.65 -0.41 -22.78
C GLY A 389 17.09 -0.62 -23.28
N GLU A 390 17.29 -1.26 -24.44
CA GLU A 390 18.62 -1.31 -25.08
C GLU A 390 19.06 0.05 -25.66
N GLU A 391 20.34 0.18 -25.99
CA GLU A 391 20.84 1.34 -26.73
C GLU A 391 20.30 1.36 -28.17
N TYR A 392 19.93 2.55 -28.65
CA TYR A 392 19.38 2.69 -30.00
C TYR A 392 20.43 2.48 -31.09
N ASN A 393 20.35 1.34 -31.78
CA ASN A 393 21.14 1.06 -32.98
C ASN A 393 20.28 1.20 -34.25
N SER A 394 20.48 2.29 -35.00
CA SER A 394 19.70 2.60 -36.20
C SER A 394 19.72 1.49 -37.26
N LYS A 395 20.88 0.86 -37.50
CA LYS A 395 21.01 -0.20 -38.51
C LYS A 395 20.28 -1.48 -38.12
N LYS A 396 20.41 -1.89 -36.84
CA LYS A 396 19.68 -3.06 -36.28
C LYS A 396 18.17 -2.79 -36.33
N PHE A 397 17.75 -1.60 -35.90
CA PHE A 397 16.35 -1.21 -35.85
C PHE A 397 15.70 -1.24 -37.24
N GLN A 398 16.30 -0.61 -38.26
CA GLN A 398 15.77 -0.61 -39.62
C GLN A 398 15.67 -2.02 -40.22
N ARG A 399 16.68 -2.88 -40.00
CA ARG A 399 16.65 -4.28 -40.45
C ARG A 399 15.50 -5.07 -39.82
N VAL A 400 15.26 -4.89 -38.52
CA VAL A 400 14.17 -5.56 -37.81
C VAL A 400 12.81 -5.07 -38.30
N ILE A 401 12.63 -3.76 -38.49
CA ILE A 401 11.37 -3.20 -39.01
C ILE A 401 11.05 -3.74 -40.42
N GLN A 402 12.04 -3.80 -41.30
CA GLN A 402 11.90 -4.39 -42.64
C GLN A 402 11.58 -5.89 -42.57
N ALA A 403 12.25 -6.64 -41.69
CA ALA A 403 12.00 -8.07 -41.53
C ALA A 403 10.59 -8.40 -40.99
N VAL A 404 10.02 -7.51 -40.17
CA VAL A 404 8.68 -7.67 -39.59
C VAL A 404 7.61 -6.95 -40.44
N ALA A 405 7.99 -6.36 -41.58
CA ALA A 405 7.10 -5.63 -42.49
C ALA A 405 6.29 -4.51 -41.80
N LEU A 406 6.94 -3.77 -40.90
CA LEU A 406 6.37 -2.62 -40.19
C LEU A 406 6.66 -1.28 -40.89
N ASP A 407 7.32 -1.29 -42.04
CA ASP A 407 7.67 -0.13 -42.88
C ASP A 407 6.59 0.25 -43.91
N THR A 408 5.57 -0.59 -44.12
CA THR A 408 4.58 -0.45 -45.22
C THR A 408 3.29 0.27 -44.83
N VAL A 409 3.33 1.29 -43.96
CA VAL A 409 2.16 2.13 -43.63
C VAL A 409 2.44 3.60 -43.87
#